data_AF-A0A1X4HSG4-F1
#
_entry.id   AF-A0A1X4HSG4-F1
#
_cell.length_a   1.000
_cell.length_b   1.000
_cell.length_c   1.000
_cell.angle_alpha   90.00
_cell.angle_beta   90.00
_cell.angle_gamma   90.00
#
_symmetry.space_group_name_H-M   'P 1'
#
loop_
_entity.id
_entity.type
_entity.pdbx_description
1 polymer ?
#
loop_
_entity_poly.entity_id
_entity_poly.type
_entity_poly.pdbx_seq_one_letter_code
_entity_poly.pdbx_strand_id
1 'polypeptide(L)'
;MAAALRAATSAADGPRARVTALARAYLDFAARNPAVYDAMFRLDGGLAFAQEDTPKPLKDGFAALLESLTEVAGDGVHPGLFTEVFWASLHGLATLTRAGRLPPEDAERRVELLVDRLAAL
;
A
#
# COMPACT_ATOMS: atom_id res chain seq x y z
N MET A 1 1.41 8.50 -6.91
CA MET A 1 1.00 7.22 -6.28
C MET A 1 -0.50 6.96 -6.44
N ALA A 2 -1.40 7.78 -5.87
CA ALA A 2 -2.85 7.55 -5.90
C ALA A 2 -3.42 7.17 -7.28
N ALA A 3 -3.09 7.92 -8.33
CA ALA A 3 -3.53 7.64 -9.69
C ALA A 3 -3.04 6.27 -10.21
N ALA A 4 -1.81 5.87 -9.89
CA ALA A 4 -1.26 4.58 -10.29
C ALA A 4 -1.96 3.41 -9.55
N LEU A 5 -2.28 3.59 -8.26
CA LEU A 5 -3.03 2.60 -7.49
C LEU A 5 -4.43 2.40 -8.09
N ARG A 6 -5.17 3.49 -8.32
CA ARG A 6 -6.53 3.42 -8.91
C ARG A 6 -6.54 2.82 -10.31
N ALA A 7 -5.55 3.16 -11.15
CA ALA A 7 -5.44 2.59 -12.49
C ALA A 7 -5.17 1.08 -12.45
N ALA A 8 -4.32 0.62 -11.52
CA ALA A 8 -4.03 -0.81 -11.37
C ALA A 8 -5.25 -1.59 -10.86
N THR A 9 -6.01 -1.03 -9.91
CA THR A 9 -7.16 -1.71 -9.32
C THR A 9 -8.38 -1.71 -10.24
N SER A 10 -8.59 -0.67 -11.04
CA SER A 10 -9.72 -0.60 -11.99
C SER A 10 -9.61 -1.61 -13.13
N ALA A 11 -8.41 -2.10 -13.42
CA ALA A 11 -8.16 -3.08 -14.48
C ALA A 11 -8.23 -4.54 -14.00
N ALA A 12 -8.50 -4.77 -12.71
CA ALA A 12 -8.41 -6.09 -12.09
C ALA A 12 -9.79 -6.71 -11.81
N ASP A 13 -9.95 -7.97 -12.22
CA ASP A 13 -11.20 -8.71 -12.10
C ASP A 13 -11.30 -9.46 -10.76
N GLY A 14 -12.19 -8.97 -9.90
CA GLY A 14 -12.50 -9.59 -8.60
C GLY A 14 -11.64 -9.09 -7.42
N PRO A 15 -12.11 -9.31 -6.18
CA PRO A 15 -11.50 -8.71 -4.98
C PRO A 15 -10.02 -9.08 -4.79
N ARG A 16 -9.68 -10.36 -4.96
CA ARG A 16 -8.30 -10.84 -4.84
C ARG A 16 -7.35 -10.18 -5.84
N ALA A 17 -7.78 -10.09 -7.10
CA ALA A 17 -6.98 -9.48 -8.16
C ALA A 17 -6.77 -7.99 -7.90
N ARG A 18 -7.80 -7.27 -7.42
CA ARG A 18 -7.70 -5.85 -7.05
C ARG A 18 -6.68 -5.62 -5.94
N VAL A 19 -6.73 -6.38 -4.85
CA VAL A 19 -5.79 -6.22 -3.73
C VAL A 19 -4.35 -6.55 -4.15
N THR A 20 -4.19 -7.60 -4.96
CA THR A 20 -2.87 -7.98 -5.53
C THR A 20 -2.32 -6.87 -6.44
N ALA A 21 -3.15 -6.31 -7.31
CA ALA A 21 -2.77 -5.22 -8.21
C ALA A 21 -2.38 -3.95 -7.42
N LEU A 22 -3.12 -3.63 -6.35
CA LEU A 22 -2.77 -2.54 -5.43
C LEU A 22 -1.40 -2.76 -4.79
N ALA A 23 -1.16 -3.96 -4.24
CA ALA A 23 0.09 -4.29 -3.57
C ALA A 23 1.30 -4.16 -4.53
N ARG A 24 1.18 -4.72 -5.73
CA ARG A 24 2.19 -4.58 -6.79
C ARG A 24 2.41 -3.12 -7.18
N ALA A 25 1.35 -2.36 -7.44
CA ALA A 25 1.46 -0.96 -7.83
C ALA A 25 2.11 -0.08 -6.75
N TYR A 26 1.85 -0.37 -5.47
CA TYR A 26 2.51 0.30 -4.36
C TYR A 26 4.01 0.01 -4.33
N LEU A 27 4.40 -1.27 -4.38
CA LEU A 27 5.80 -1.69 -4.32
C LEU A 27 6.58 -1.19 -5.54
N ASP A 28 5.98 -1.25 -6.72
CA ASP A 28 6.53 -0.70 -7.96
C ASP A 28 6.73 0.81 -7.88
N PHE A 29 5.76 1.55 -7.32
CA PHE A 29 5.91 2.98 -7.12
C PHE A 29 7.09 3.29 -6.20
N ALA A 30 7.23 2.54 -5.09
CA ALA A 30 8.34 2.69 -4.15
C ALA A 30 9.70 2.40 -4.82
N ALA A 31 9.79 1.33 -5.61
CA ALA A 31 11.01 0.92 -6.30
C ALA A 31 11.43 1.92 -7.39
N ARG A 32 10.47 2.44 -8.19
CA ARG A 32 10.76 3.35 -9.30
C ARG A 32 10.98 4.81 -8.87
N ASN A 33 10.56 5.19 -7.66
CA ASN A 33 10.63 6.56 -7.17
C ASN A 33 11.33 6.65 -5.80
N PRO A 34 12.57 6.14 -5.63
CA PRO A 34 13.19 5.99 -4.32
C PRO A 34 13.37 7.31 -3.58
N ALA A 35 13.67 8.42 -4.27
CA ALA A 35 13.83 9.73 -3.64
C ALA A 35 12.48 10.32 -3.17
N VAL A 36 11.41 10.16 -3.96
CA VAL A 36 10.06 10.59 -3.58
C VAL A 36 9.54 9.74 -2.43
N TYR A 37 9.76 8.43 -2.50
CA TYR A 37 9.38 7.50 -1.44
C TYR A 37 10.14 7.80 -0.15
N ASP A 38 11.45 8.05 -0.22
CA ASP A 38 12.23 8.51 0.93
C ASP A 38 11.67 9.83 1.51
N ALA A 39 11.33 10.81 0.67
CA ALA A 39 10.79 12.09 1.13
C ALA A 39 9.42 11.95 1.84
N MET A 40 8.59 10.99 1.41
CA MET A 40 7.30 10.72 2.05
C MET A 40 7.44 10.15 3.48
N PHE A 41 8.57 9.50 3.82
CA PHE A 41 8.71 8.71 5.06
C PHE A 41 9.93 9.07 5.94
N ARG A 42 10.97 9.73 5.41
CA ARG A 42 12.16 10.16 6.17
C ARG A 42 12.02 11.56 6.76
N LEU A 43 11.07 12.36 6.31
CA LEU A 43 10.90 13.71 6.84
C LEU A 43 9.93 13.67 8.01
N ASP A 44 10.48 13.61 9.22
CA ASP A 44 9.96 14.28 10.43
C ASP A 44 9.79 15.81 10.23
N GLY A 45 9.79 16.31 8.97
CA GLY A 45 9.88 17.70 8.57
C GLY A 45 8.58 18.50 8.73
N GLY A 46 7.72 18.12 9.66
CA GLY A 46 6.49 18.84 9.98
C GLY A 46 5.33 18.63 9.01
N LEU A 47 5.37 17.59 8.17
CA LEU A 47 4.18 17.17 7.44
C LEU A 47 3.22 16.50 8.41
N ALA A 48 2.08 17.14 8.64
CA ALA A 48 1.03 16.56 9.44
C ALA A 48 0.52 15.28 8.74
N PHE A 49 0.59 14.15 9.42
CA PHE A 49 0.02 12.88 8.98
C PHE A 49 -1.21 12.57 9.82
N ALA A 50 -2.27 12.08 9.17
CA ALA A 50 -3.55 11.84 9.82
C ALA A 50 -4.14 13.08 10.54
N GLN A 51 -3.90 14.27 9.97
CA GLN A 51 -4.42 15.55 10.47
C GLN A 51 -5.18 16.29 9.36
N GLU A 52 -5.92 17.34 9.74
CA GLU A 52 -6.70 18.13 8.80
C GLU A 52 -5.81 18.85 7.77
N ASP A 53 -4.61 19.26 8.14
CA ASP A 53 -3.63 19.95 7.30
C ASP A 53 -2.71 19.00 6.51
N THR A 54 -2.92 17.67 6.57
CA THR A 54 -2.18 16.71 5.73
C THR A 54 -2.28 17.11 4.25
N PRO A 55 -1.15 17.22 3.52
CA PRO A 55 -1.15 17.56 2.10
C PRO A 55 -2.09 16.66 1.28
N LYS A 56 -2.86 17.28 0.37
CA LYS A 56 -3.82 16.58 -0.50
C LYS A 56 -3.24 15.33 -1.19
N PRO A 57 -2.01 15.33 -1.75
CA PRO A 57 -1.47 14.12 -2.37
C PRO A 57 -1.30 12.92 -1.42
N LEU A 58 -1.05 13.17 -0.13
CA LEU A 58 -0.94 12.12 0.89
C LEU A 58 -2.33 11.58 1.26
N LYS A 59 -3.32 12.47 1.42
CA LYS A 59 -4.73 12.09 1.61
C LYS A 59 -5.26 11.26 0.44
N ASP A 60 -5.00 11.71 -0.79
CA ASP A 60 -5.41 11.00 -2.01
C ASP A 60 -4.74 9.62 -2.12
N GLY A 61 -3.47 9.52 -1.68
CA GLY A 61 -2.73 8.26 -1.62
C GLY A 61 -3.36 7.25 -0.66
N PHE A 62 -3.70 7.69 0.55
CA PHE A 62 -4.38 6.85 1.55
C PHE A 62 -5.80 6.49 1.11
N ALA A 63 -6.55 7.44 0.55
CA ALA A 63 -7.90 7.21 0.05
C ALA A 63 -7.91 6.09 -1.03
N ALA A 64 -6.95 6.09 -1.96
CA ALA A 64 -6.85 5.03 -2.96
C ALA A 64 -6.59 3.63 -2.35
N LEU A 65 -5.89 3.56 -1.22
CA LEU A 65 -5.71 2.31 -0.47
C LEU A 65 -7.04 1.88 0.17
N LEU A 66 -7.67 2.79 0.90
CA LEU A 66 -8.94 2.55 1.60
C LEU A 66 -10.06 2.10 0.64
N GLU A 67 -10.20 2.77 -0.50
CA GLU A 67 -11.15 2.43 -1.57
C GLU A 67 -11.03 0.96 -2.00
N SER A 68 -9.81 0.45 -2.09
CA SER A 68 -9.53 -0.88 -2.63
C SER A 68 -9.55 -1.98 -1.56
N LEU A 69 -9.37 -1.61 -0.29
CA LEU A 69 -9.21 -2.54 0.83
C LEU A 69 -10.48 -2.67 1.68
N THR A 70 -11.44 -1.75 1.55
CA THR A 70 -12.66 -1.73 2.37
C THR A 70 -13.47 -3.03 2.23
N GLU A 71 -13.67 -3.52 1.01
CA GLU A 71 -14.48 -4.73 0.75
C GLU A 71 -13.85 -6.02 1.28
N VAL A 72 -12.54 -6.02 1.52
CA VAL A 72 -11.78 -7.21 1.91
C VAL A 72 -11.29 -7.14 3.36
N ALA A 73 -11.73 -6.15 4.14
CA ALA A 73 -11.34 -6.01 5.54
C ALA A 73 -11.91 -7.14 6.42
N GLY A 74 -13.03 -7.75 6.01
CA GLY A 74 -13.75 -8.78 6.75
C GLY A 74 -14.74 -8.22 7.77
N ASP A 75 -15.66 -9.08 8.21
CA ASP A 75 -16.73 -8.71 9.13
C ASP A 75 -16.20 -8.29 10.51
N GLY A 76 -16.73 -7.19 11.06
CA GLY A 76 -16.35 -6.67 12.37
C GLY A 76 -14.99 -5.96 12.40
N VAL A 77 -14.31 -5.81 11.26
CA VAL A 77 -13.02 -5.09 11.17
C VAL A 77 -13.26 -3.67 10.65
N HIS A 78 -12.71 -2.67 11.35
CA HIS A 78 -12.80 -1.28 10.91
C HIS A 78 -11.93 -1.06 9.65
N PRO A 79 -12.50 -0.62 8.50
CA PRO A 79 -11.76 -0.53 7.23
C PRO A 79 -10.51 0.36 7.28
N GLY A 80 -10.56 1.44 8.06
CA GLY A 80 -9.42 2.32 8.27
C GLY A 80 -8.24 1.61 8.96
N LEU A 81 -8.52 0.85 10.03
CA LEU A 81 -7.48 0.12 10.76
C LEU A 81 -6.90 -1.01 9.91
N PHE A 82 -7.75 -1.70 9.16
CA PHE A 82 -7.31 -2.70 8.19
C PHE A 82 -6.36 -2.09 7.15
N THR A 83 -6.74 -0.92 6.60
CA THR A 83 -5.94 -0.20 5.61
C THR A 83 -4.57 0.21 6.18
N GLU A 84 -4.52 0.69 7.42
CA GLU A 84 -3.26 1.04 8.11
C GLU A 84 -2.34 -0.18 8.26
N VAL A 85 -2.85 -1.32 8.70
CA VAL A 85 -2.07 -2.55 8.89
C VAL A 85 -1.57 -3.12 7.56
N PHE A 86 -2.44 -3.14 6.54
CA PHE A 86 -2.06 -3.60 5.21
C PHE A 86 -0.98 -2.70 4.60
N TRP A 87 -1.16 -1.37 4.72
CA TRP A 87 -0.19 -0.38 4.27
C TRP A 87 1.14 -0.46 5.00
N ALA A 88 1.13 -0.65 6.33
CA ALA A 88 2.35 -0.86 7.12
C ALA A 88 3.13 -2.09 6.65
N SER A 89 2.42 -3.17 6.31
CA SER A 89 3.02 -4.39 5.76
C SER A 89 3.69 -4.14 4.40
N LEU A 90 3.02 -3.44 3.49
CA LEU A 90 3.61 -3.03 2.20
C LEU A 90 4.83 -2.11 2.38
N HIS A 91 4.76 -1.17 3.31
CA HIS A 91 5.86 -0.27 3.64
C HIS A 91 7.08 -1.06 4.16
N GLY A 92 6.85 -2.03 5.04
CA GLY A 92 7.91 -2.93 5.52
C GLY A 92 8.57 -3.71 4.38
N LEU A 93 7.77 -4.27 3.46
CA LEU A 93 8.28 -4.97 2.27
C LEU A 93 9.11 -4.04 1.37
N ALA A 94 8.62 -2.83 1.07
CA ALA A 94 9.33 -1.86 0.26
C ALA A 94 10.68 -1.45 0.89
N THR A 95 10.66 -1.11 2.16
CA THR A 95 11.84 -0.66 2.92
C THR A 95 12.89 -1.75 3.04
N LEU A 96 12.50 -2.97 3.40
CA LEU A 96 13.43 -4.08 3.56
C LEU A 96 13.98 -4.59 2.22
N THR A 97 13.16 -4.61 1.17
CA THR A 97 13.61 -4.97 -0.19
C THR A 97 14.66 -3.98 -0.67
N ARG A 98 14.39 -2.67 -0.54
CA ARG A 98 15.34 -1.64 -0.92
C ARG A 98 16.66 -1.72 -0.13
N ALA A 99 16.59 -2.07 1.15
CA ALA A 99 17.77 -2.23 1.98
C ALA A 99 18.56 -3.54 1.70
N GLY A 100 18.13 -4.35 0.72
CA GLY A 100 18.75 -5.65 0.43
C GLY A 100 18.58 -6.66 1.57
N ARG A 101 17.56 -6.48 2.42
CA ARG A 101 17.28 -7.32 3.58
C ARG A 101 16.24 -8.40 3.30
N LEU A 102 15.75 -8.48 2.07
CA LEU A 102 14.88 -9.53 1.57
C LEU A 102 15.43 -10.07 0.25
N PRO A 103 15.51 -11.41 0.07
CA PRO A 103 15.84 -12.01 -1.21
C PRO A 103 14.82 -11.59 -2.30
N PRO A 104 15.27 -11.08 -3.46
CA PRO A 104 14.39 -10.58 -4.52
C PRO A 104 13.55 -11.67 -5.19
N GLU A 105 14.02 -12.91 -5.21
CA GLU A 105 13.34 -14.06 -5.83
C GLU A 105 11.98 -14.39 -5.21
N ASP A 106 11.76 -14.00 -3.95
CA ASP A 106 10.53 -14.24 -3.21
C ASP A 106 9.58 -13.04 -3.20
N ALA A 107 9.85 -11.97 -3.96
CA ALA A 107 9.06 -10.74 -3.94
C ALA A 107 7.56 -10.99 -4.22
N GLU A 108 7.24 -11.68 -5.30
CA GLU A 108 5.84 -12.00 -5.66
C GLU A 108 5.19 -12.95 -4.65
N ARG A 109 5.93 -13.94 -4.14
CA ARG A 109 5.43 -14.87 -3.11
C ARG A 109 5.06 -14.15 -1.82
N ARG A 110 5.78 -13.08 -1.45
CA ARG A 110 5.44 -12.24 -0.30
C ARG A 110 4.18 -11.42 -0.55
N VAL A 111 3.97 -10.93 -1.77
CA VAL A 111 2.72 -10.24 -2.14
C VAL A 111 1.54 -11.20 -2.02
N GLU A 112 1.63 -12.39 -2.62
CA GLU A 112 0.59 -13.42 -2.54
C GLU A 112 0.30 -13.80 -1.09
N LEU A 113 1.33 -14.07 -0.28
CA LEU A 113 1.18 -14.40 1.13
C LEU A 113 0.52 -13.26 1.93
N LEU A 114 0.88 -12.01 1.66
CA LEU A 114 0.28 -10.86 2.32
C LEU A 114 -1.23 -10.77 2.01
N VAL A 115 -1.59 -10.90 0.73
CA VAL A 115 -2.98 -10.89 0.28
C VAL A 115 -3.76 -12.04 0.91
N ASP A 116 -3.21 -13.26 0.87
CA ASP A 116 -3.82 -14.47 1.44
C ASP A 116 -4.08 -14.39 2.94
N ARG A 117 -3.22 -13.69 3.68
CA ARG A 117 -3.25 -13.68 5.14
C ARG A 117 -4.06 -12.54 5.72
N LEU A 118 -4.16 -11.42 5.01
CA LEU A 118 -4.86 -10.23 5.52
C LEU A 118 -6.22 -10.03 4.87
N ALA A 119 -6.35 -10.22 3.56
CA ALA A 119 -7.61 -9.94 2.89
C ALA A 119 -8.62 -11.07 3.13
N ALA A 120 -9.84 -10.71 3.54
CA ALA A 120 -10.98 -11.62 3.61
C ALA A 120 -11.55 -11.82 2.20
N LEU A 121 -11.17 -12.94 1.56
CA LEU A 121 -11.41 -13.25 0.13
C LEU A 121 -12.12 -14.59 -0.06
#